data_AF-A0A7S3GX14-F1
#
_entry.id   AF-A0A7S3GX14-F1
#
_cell.length_a   1.000
_cell.length_b   1.000
_cell.length_c   1.000
_cell.angle_alpha   90.00
_cell.angle_beta   90.00
_cell.angle_gamma   90.00
#
_symmetry.space_group_name_H-M   'P 1'
#
loop_
_entity.id
_entity.type
_entity.pdbx_description
1 polymer ?
#
loop_
_entity_poly.entity_id
_entity_poly.type
_entity_poly.pdbx_seq_one_letter_code
_entity_poly.pdbx_strand_id
1 'polypeptide(L)'
;VMGHMLKMEADFRVLLVTMNALNTNLSTEAKLQDRNSLYPSFGYLYPEGTKELRKVWNDTTVRAALEPYSKYLSLFDQVKQFYEAESGVADGGKSVSGFQSIEDLIYAENVHMYEMAFEQQYHFGVFYGWVKLREQEIRNVRWIANMIILGTKDHIDDTIVPIFQPRL
;
A
#
# COMPACT_ATOMS: atom_id res chain seq x y z
N VAL A 1 -0.39 -9.77 -17.84
CA VAL A 1 -0.91 -10.05 -16.48
C VAL A 1 0.18 -10.07 -15.42
N MET A 2 1.00 -11.14 -15.35
CA MET A 2 1.97 -11.30 -14.25
C MET A 2 3.03 -10.18 -14.17
N GLY A 3 3.54 -9.70 -15.31
CA GLY A 3 4.52 -8.60 -15.33
C GLY A 3 3.99 -7.28 -14.77
N HIS A 4 2.70 -6.99 -14.95
CA HIS A 4 2.06 -5.82 -14.34
C HIS A 4 1.94 -6.00 -12.82
N MET A 5 1.52 -7.18 -12.38
CA MET A 5 1.35 -7.51 -10.96
C MET A 5 2.66 -7.39 -10.18
N LEU A 6 3.75 -7.94 -10.72
CA LEU A 6 5.05 -7.88 -10.07
C LEU A 6 5.63 -6.47 -10.02
N LYS A 7 5.43 -5.66 -11.07
CA LYS A 7 5.90 -4.26 -11.08
C LYS A 7 5.17 -3.43 -10.04
N MET A 8 3.84 -3.54 -9.97
CA MET A 8 3.02 -2.87 -8.95
C MET A 8 3.45 -3.26 -7.53
N GLU A 9 3.63 -4.56 -7.27
CA GLU A 9 4.09 -5.06 -5.97
C GLU A 9 5.49 -4.53 -5.60
N ALA A 10 6.39 -4.43 -6.58
CA ALA A 10 7.72 -3.86 -6.37
C ALA A 10 7.65 -2.37 -6.03
N ASP A 11 6.83 -1.59 -6.73
CA ASP A 11 6.63 -0.17 -6.47
C ASP A 11 5.99 0.07 -5.09
N PHE A 12 5.02 -0.76 -4.69
CA PHE A 12 4.44 -0.69 -3.35
C PHE A 12 5.44 -1.01 -2.24
N ARG A 13 6.33 -1.97 -2.44
CA ARG A 13 7.43 -2.23 -1.50
C ARG A 13 8.37 -1.04 -1.37
N VAL A 14 8.71 -0.38 -2.49
CA VAL A 14 9.52 0.84 -2.45
C VAL A 14 8.81 1.92 -1.63
N LEU A 15 7.52 2.15 -1.85
CA LEU A 15 6.74 3.15 -1.11
C LEU A 15 6.66 2.84 0.39
N LEU A 16 6.35 1.59 0.77
CA LEU A 16 6.29 1.14 2.15
C LEU A 16 7.63 1.30 2.88
N VAL A 17 8.73 0.86 2.25
CA VAL A 17 10.07 1.03 2.81
C VAL A 17 10.40 2.52 2.96
N THR A 18 10.05 3.35 1.98
CA THR A 18 10.35 4.79 2.02
C THR A 18 9.59 5.48 3.14
N MET A 19 8.29 5.23 3.30
CA MET A 19 7.50 5.80 4.38
C MET A 19 7.94 5.32 5.77
N ASN A 20 8.17 4.02 5.94
CA ASN A 20 8.66 3.48 7.20
C ASN A 20 10.08 3.98 7.54
N ALA A 21 10.91 4.24 6.52
CA ALA A 21 12.23 4.82 6.70
C ALA A 21 12.18 6.29 7.17
N LEU A 22 11.15 7.06 6.79
CA LEU A 22 10.97 8.45 7.24
C LEU A 22 10.67 8.53 8.75
N ASN A 23 9.90 7.57 9.26
CA ASN A 23 9.58 7.48 10.69
C ASN A 23 10.70 6.86 11.54
N THR A 24 11.83 6.47 10.94
CA THR A 24 12.96 5.83 11.64
C THR A 24 14.27 6.56 11.37
N ASN A 25 15.32 6.20 12.13
CA ASN A 25 16.68 6.72 11.93
C ASN A 25 17.34 6.28 10.60
N LEU A 26 16.59 5.62 9.70
CA LEU A 26 17.05 5.17 8.38
C LEU A 26 16.97 6.28 7.32
N SER A 27 16.33 7.40 7.65
CA SER A 27 16.35 8.65 6.87
C SER A 27 17.69 9.39 6.94
N THR A 28 18.57 9.05 7.90
CA THR A 28 19.88 9.68 8.08
C THR A 28 20.84 9.32 6.94
N GLU A 29 21.59 10.30 6.44
CA GLU A 29 22.59 10.20 5.35
C GLU A 29 23.46 8.92 5.43
N ALA A 30 23.89 8.56 6.64
CA ALA A 30 24.75 7.41 6.91
C ALA A 30 24.10 6.03 6.65
N LYS A 31 22.75 5.95 6.65
CA LYS A 31 22.00 4.70 6.44
C LYS A 31 21.17 4.68 5.15
N LEU A 32 21.30 5.72 4.32
CA LEU A 32 20.71 5.75 2.99
C LEU A 32 21.18 4.58 2.14
N GLN A 33 22.43 4.16 2.27
CA GLN A 33 22.96 3.01 1.53
C GLN A 33 22.26 1.71 1.92
N ASP A 34 21.99 1.51 3.21
CA ASP A 34 21.25 0.34 3.72
C ASP A 34 19.81 0.35 3.21
N ARG A 35 19.15 1.52 3.23
CA ARG A 35 17.81 1.70 2.64
C ARG A 35 17.81 1.38 1.15
N ASN A 36 18.79 1.88 0.41
CA ASN A 36 18.88 1.72 -1.04
C ASN A 36 19.10 0.26 -1.46
N SER A 37 19.69 -0.55 -0.58
CA SER A 37 19.84 -2.01 -0.75
C SER A 37 18.49 -2.75 -0.69
N LEU A 38 17.49 -2.21 0.01
CA LEU A 38 16.16 -2.81 0.15
C LEU A 38 15.26 -2.56 -1.07
N TYR A 39 15.64 -1.66 -1.99
CA TYR A 39 14.81 -1.34 -3.14
C TYR A 39 14.96 -2.39 -4.25
N PRO A 40 13.84 -2.94 -4.77
CA PRO A 40 13.87 -3.80 -5.95
C PRO A 40 14.41 -3.06 -7.17
N SER A 41 15.04 -3.80 -8.07
CA SER A 41 15.66 -3.30 -9.32
C SER A 41 14.70 -3.29 -10.52
N PHE A 42 13.39 -3.40 -10.28
CA PHE A 42 12.35 -3.42 -11.31
C PHE A 42 11.05 -2.84 -10.75
N GLY A 43 10.19 -2.33 -11.63
CA GLY A 43 8.96 -1.61 -11.27
C GLY A 43 8.58 -0.62 -12.36
N TYR A 44 7.52 0.15 -12.15
CA TYR A 44 7.25 1.35 -12.95
C TYR A 44 8.04 2.56 -12.44
N LEU A 45 8.44 2.56 -11.17
CA LEU A 45 9.29 3.60 -10.60
C LEU A 45 10.78 3.44 -10.99
N TYR A 46 11.19 2.25 -11.41
CA TYR A 46 12.57 2.00 -11.85
C TYR A 46 12.77 2.41 -13.32
N PRO A 47 13.85 3.12 -13.70
CA PRO A 47 15.00 3.54 -12.87
C PRO A 47 14.92 4.96 -12.29
N GLU A 48 14.23 5.90 -12.96
CA GLU A 48 14.29 7.33 -12.62
C GLU A 48 13.55 7.67 -11.31
N GLY A 49 12.35 7.12 -11.09
CA GLY A 49 11.60 7.34 -9.85
C GLY A 49 12.32 6.78 -8.62
N THR A 50 12.90 5.58 -8.74
CA THR A 50 13.72 4.98 -7.67
C THR A 50 14.95 5.83 -7.37
N LYS A 51 15.61 6.41 -8.39
CA LYS A 51 16.79 7.26 -8.19
C LYS A 51 16.47 8.53 -7.41
N GLU A 52 15.31 9.14 -7.66
CA GLU A 52 14.85 10.29 -6.88
C GLU A 52 14.43 9.87 -5.47
N LEU A 53 13.68 8.78 -5.32
CA LEU A 53 13.30 8.23 -4.00
C LEU A 53 14.49 7.86 -3.12
N ARG A 54 15.63 7.47 -3.70
CA ARG A 54 16.88 7.21 -2.94
C ARG A 54 17.47 8.44 -2.26
N LYS A 55 17.17 9.65 -2.74
CA LYS A 55 17.66 10.92 -2.17
C LYS A 55 16.69 11.53 -1.16
N VAL A 56 15.50 10.97 -1.04
CA VAL A 56 14.41 11.51 -0.24
C VAL A 56 14.70 11.35 1.25
N TRP A 57 14.49 12.43 2.00
CA TRP A 57 14.66 12.50 3.46
C TRP A 57 13.48 13.14 4.19
N ASN A 58 12.50 13.69 3.45
CA ASN A 58 11.28 14.29 4.00
C ASN A 58 10.05 14.06 3.08
N ASP A 59 8.85 14.28 3.61
CA ASP A 59 7.60 14.07 2.86
C ASP A 59 7.46 14.95 1.61
N THR A 60 8.01 16.17 1.66
CA THR A 60 7.97 17.09 0.51
C THR A 60 8.81 16.59 -0.65
N THR A 61 9.96 15.97 -0.38
CA THR A 61 10.81 15.35 -1.39
C THR A 61 10.24 14.01 -1.87
N VAL A 62 9.53 13.24 -1.03
CA VAL A 62 8.75 12.07 -1.53
C VAL A 62 7.72 12.54 -2.56
N ARG A 63 6.94 13.55 -2.23
CA ARG A 63 5.87 14.05 -3.10
C ARG A 63 6.42 14.55 -4.43
N ALA A 64 7.52 15.31 -4.40
CA ALA A 64 8.20 15.77 -5.62
C ALA A 64 8.72 14.60 -6.48
N ALA A 65 9.24 13.53 -5.85
CA ALA A 65 9.68 12.34 -6.58
C ALA A 65 8.52 11.56 -7.22
N LEU A 66 7.31 11.64 -6.64
CA LEU A 66 6.10 10.96 -7.13
C LEU A 66 5.24 11.82 -8.07
N GLU A 67 5.50 13.12 -8.20
CA GLU A 67 4.74 14.05 -9.06
C GLU A 67 4.59 13.57 -10.53
N PRO A 68 5.60 12.94 -11.17
CA PRO A 68 5.45 12.41 -12.52
C PRO A 68 4.48 11.21 -12.61
N TYR A 69 4.11 10.60 -11.48
CA TYR A 69 3.31 9.38 -11.42
C TYR A 69 2.00 9.62 -10.66
N SER A 70 0.99 10.11 -11.37
CA SER A 70 -0.33 10.49 -10.81
C SER A 70 -0.98 9.42 -9.93
N LYS A 71 -0.87 8.14 -10.29
CA LYS A 71 -1.44 7.01 -9.53
C LYS A 71 -0.78 6.83 -8.16
N TYR A 72 0.55 6.95 -8.07
CA TYR A 72 1.26 6.81 -6.80
C TYR A 72 1.16 8.08 -5.97
N LEU A 73 1.07 9.25 -6.62
CA LEU A 73 0.82 10.52 -5.95
C LEU A 73 -0.55 10.54 -5.25
N SER A 74 -1.61 10.07 -5.92
CA SER A 74 -2.94 10.01 -5.30
C SER A 74 -2.98 9.08 -4.09
N LEU A 75 -2.26 7.95 -4.15
CA LEU A 75 -2.11 7.05 -3.00
C LEU A 75 -1.34 7.73 -1.85
N PHE A 76 -0.25 8.43 -2.15
CA PHE A 76 0.53 9.17 -1.16
C PHE A 76 -0.30 10.29 -0.50
N ASP A 77 -1.05 11.07 -1.27
CA ASP A 77 -1.86 12.17 -0.76
C ASP A 77 -3.03 11.66 0.12
N GLN A 78 -3.67 10.53 -0.24
CA GLN A 78 -4.70 9.89 0.60
C GLN A 78 -4.15 9.42 1.95
N VAL A 79 -2.95 8.84 1.95
CA VAL A 79 -2.27 8.39 3.17
C VAL A 79 -1.89 9.56 4.05
N LYS A 80 -1.38 10.64 3.46
CA LYS A 80 -0.97 11.83 4.21
C LYS A 80 -2.16 12.50 4.90
N GLN A 81 -3.31 12.60 4.22
CA GLN A 81 -4.53 13.13 4.81
C GLN A 81 -4.97 12.34 6.06
N PHE A 82 -4.70 11.03 6.09
CA PHE A 82 -4.98 10.20 7.26
C PHE A 82 -4.05 10.51 8.45
N TYR A 83 -2.73 10.56 8.22
CA TYR A 83 -1.77 10.90 9.29
C TYR A 83 -1.97 12.33 9.84
N GLU A 84 -2.39 13.29 9.01
CA GLU A 84 -2.74 14.65 9.43
C GLU A 84 -4.06 14.69 10.23
N ALA A 85 -5.02 13.78 9.94
CA ALA A 85 -6.25 13.64 10.71
C ALA A 85 -6.00 13.01 12.09
N GLU A 86 -5.08 12.05 12.20
CA GLU A 86 -4.74 11.39 13.47
C GLU A 86 -3.90 12.30 14.39
N SER A 87 -3.12 13.24 13.84
CA SER A 87 -2.29 14.19 14.60
C SER A 87 -3.04 15.42 15.14
N GLY A 88 -4.37 15.48 14.99
CA GLY A 88 -5.24 16.41 15.72
C GLY A 88 -5.21 17.86 15.27
N VAL A 89 -4.78 18.16 14.04
CA VAL A 89 -4.69 19.55 13.52
C VAL A 89 -5.90 19.96 12.68
N ALA A 90 -6.82 19.05 12.35
CA ALA A 90 -8.01 19.35 11.54
C ALA A 90 -9.30 19.38 12.38
N ASP A 91 -9.81 20.59 12.59
CA ASP A 91 -11.19 20.88 13.02
C ASP A 91 -12.20 20.37 11.98
N GLY A 92 -13.09 19.46 12.38
CA GLY A 92 -14.41 19.30 11.76
C GLY A 92 -14.54 18.59 10.39
N GLY A 93 -13.73 17.59 10.06
CA GLY A 93 -13.89 16.81 8.82
C GLY A 93 -14.18 15.32 9.06
N LYS A 94 -15.31 14.81 8.56
CA LYS A 94 -15.76 13.41 8.62
C LYS A 94 -14.62 12.39 8.63
N SER A 95 -14.58 11.54 9.66
CA SER A 95 -13.77 10.32 9.64
C SER A 95 -14.13 9.53 8.38
N VAL A 96 -13.16 9.39 7.47
CA VAL A 96 -13.31 8.48 6.33
C VAL A 96 -13.24 7.06 6.91
N SER A 97 -14.42 6.56 7.28
CA SER A 97 -14.68 5.16 7.55
C SER A 97 -14.19 4.34 6.35
N GLY A 98 -13.17 3.51 6.54
CA GLY A 98 -12.83 2.46 5.58
C GLY A 98 -11.34 2.08 5.46
N PHE A 99 -10.39 2.93 5.83
CA PHE A 99 -8.95 2.59 5.71
C PHE A 99 -8.14 3.19 6.85
N GLN A 100 -7.56 2.32 7.69
CA GLN A 100 -6.83 2.71 8.90
C GLN A 100 -5.32 2.89 8.66
N SER A 101 -4.80 2.42 7.52
CA SER A 101 -3.37 2.47 7.21
C SER A 101 -3.09 2.56 5.71
N ILE A 102 -1.92 3.10 5.34
CA ILE A 102 -1.36 2.98 3.98
C ILE A 102 -1.32 1.54 3.51
N GLU A 103 -1.05 0.62 4.42
CA GLU A 103 -1.03 -0.80 4.12
C GLU A 103 -2.39 -1.27 3.62
N ASP A 104 -3.49 -0.78 4.22
CA ASP A 104 -4.85 -1.16 3.83
C ASP A 104 -5.21 -0.64 2.44
N LEU A 105 -4.82 0.60 2.11
CA LEU A 105 -5.01 1.15 0.76
C LEU A 105 -4.21 0.37 -0.28
N ILE A 106 -2.96 0.03 0.03
CA ILE A 106 -2.11 -0.80 -0.84
C ILE A 106 -2.71 -2.21 -0.99
N TYR A 107 -3.23 -2.80 0.09
CA TYR A 107 -3.89 -4.10 0.06
C TYR A 107 -5.16 -4.06 -0.79
N ALA A 108 -5.98 -3.02 -0.69
CA ALA A 108 -7.18 -2.86 -1.51
C ALA A 108 -6.84 -2.77 -3.00
N GLU A 109 -5.85 -1.96 -3.37
CA GLU A 109 -5.40 -1.82 -4.77
C GLU A 109 -4.80 -3.14 -5.29
N ASN A 110 -4.02 -3.84 -4.44
CA ASN A 110 -3.48 -5.16 -4.78
C ASN A 110 -4.58 -6.21 -4.99
N VAL A 111 -5.57 -6.27 -4.10
CA VAL A 111 -6.72 -7.18 -4.20
C VAL A 111 -7.50 -6.90 -5.49
N HIS A 112 -7.78 -5.64 -5.79
CA HIS A 112 -8.45 -5.25 -7.03
C HIS A 112 -7.67 -5.71 -8.27
N MET A 113 -6.35 -5.53 -8.27
CA MET A 113 -5.48 -6.02 -9.34
C MET A 113 -5.50 -7.55 -9.47
N TYR A 114 -5.52 -8.28 -8.34
CA TYR A 114 -5.60 -9.73 -8.32
C TYR A 114 -6.94 -10.24 -8.84
N GLU A 115 -8.04 -9.54 -8.55
CA GLU A 115 -9.37 -9.84 -9.11
C GLU A 115 -9.42 -9.63 -10.63
N MET A 116 -8.88 -8.51 -11.13
CA MET A 116 -8.80 -8.25 -12.56
C MET A 116 -8.00 -9.33 -13.32
N ALA A 117 -7.08 -10.02 -12.65
CA ALA A 117 -6.36 -11.13 -13.25
C ALA A 117 -7.28 -12.33 -13.58
N PHE A 118 -8.47 -12.44 -12.99
CA PHE A 118 -9.44 -13.51 -13.30
C PHE A 118 -10.36 -13.18 -14.49
N GLU A 119 -10.37 -11.94 -14.97
CA GLU A 119 -11.15 -11.56 -16.17
C GLU A 119 -10.51 -12.05 -17.46
N GLN A 120 -9.19 -12.24 -17.44
CA GLN A 120 -8.44 -12.74 -18.58
C GLN A 120 -8.39 -14.27 -18.54
N GLN A 121 -8.38 -14.91 -19.71
CA GLN A 121 -8.28 -16.37 -19.85
C GLN A 121 -6.91 -16.77 -20.41
N TYR A 122 -6.52 -18.04 -20.19
CA TYR A 122 -5.30 -18.65 -20.73
C TYR A 122 -3.97 -17.97 -20.33
N HIS A 123 -3.79 -17.63 -19.06
CA HIS A 123 -2.49 -17.16 -18.53
C HIS A 123 -2.16 -17.72 -17.15
N PHE A 124 -0.87 -17.87 -16.86
CA PHE A 124 -0.40 -18.39 -15.56
C PHE A 124 -0.57 -17.42 -14.39
N GLY A 125 -0.83 -16.13 -14.66
CA GLY A 125 -1.07 -15.12 -13.62
C GLY A 125 -2.27 -15.43 -12.70
N VAL A 126 -3.21 -16.28 -13.15
CA VAL A 126 -4.36 -16.71 -12.34
C VAL A 126 -3.91 -17.45 -11.09
N PHE A 127 -2.88 -18.31 -11.19
CA PHE A 127 -2.38 -19.07 -10.03
C PHE A 127 -1.78 -18.14 -8.96
N TYR A 128 -1.04 -17.12 -9.38
CA TYR A 128 -0.48 -16.13 -8.46
C TYR A 128 -1.57 -15.29 -7.80
N GLY A 129 -2.53 -14.80 -8.59
CA GLY A 129 -3.69 -14.07 -8.07
C GLY A 129 -4.51 -14.90 -7.07
N TRP A 130 -4.73 -16.18 -7.36
CA TRP A 130 -5.45 -17.11 -6.48
C TRP A 130 -4.76 -17.28 -5.12
N VAL A 131 -3.45 -17.54 -5.10
CA VAL A 131 -2.70 -17.66 -3.84
C VAL A 131 -2.81 -16.36 -3.03
N LYS A 132 -2.64 -15.20 -3.68
CA LYS A 132 -2.68 -13.90 -3.00
C LYS A 132 -4.05 -13.54 -2.45
N LEU A 133 -5.13 -13.81 -3.20
CA LEU A 133 -6.50 -13.63 -2.70
C LEU A 133 -6.79 -14.57 -1.53
N ARG A 134 -6.31 -15.82 -1.57
CA ARG A 134 -6.50 -16.77 -0.47
C ARG A 134 -5.73 -16.37 0.79
N GLU A 135 -4.53 -15.80 0.66
CA GLU A 135 -3.80 -15.19 1.79
C GLU A 135 -4.60 -14.05 2.43
N GLN A 136 -5.23 -13.20 1.61
CA GLN A 136 -6.07 -12.11 2.11
C GLN A 136 -7.34 -12.63 2.81
N GLU A 137 -7.97 -13.68 2.30
CA GLU A 137 -9.12 -14.31 2.95
C GLU A 137 -8.77 -14.84 4.35
N ILE A 138 -7.62 -15.52 4.48
CA ILE A 138 -7.14 -16.01 5.77
C ILE A 138 -6.88 -14.85 6.74
N ARG A 139 -6.31 -13.74 6.26
CA ARG A 139 -6.08 -12.53 7.06
C ARG A 139 -7.40 -11.93 7.56
N ASN A 140 -8.41 -11.81 6.69
CA ASN A 140 -9.73 -11.29 7.05
C ASN A 140 -10.41 -12.17 8.11
N VAL A 141 -10.40 -13.50 7.92
CA VAL A 141 -10.96 -14.46 8.91
C VAL A 141 -10.24 -14.35 10.25
N ARG A 142 -8.91 -14.23 10.23
CA ARG A 142 -8.11 -14.04 11.44
C ARG A 142 -8.45 -12.74 12.16
N TRP A 143 -8.65 -11.64 11.42
CA TRP A 143 -9.05 -10.36 11.99
C TRP A 143 -10.41 -10.47 12.71
N ILE A 144 -11.41 -11.04 12.03
CA ILE A 144 -12.75 -11.26 12.60
C ILE A 144 -12.66 -12.11 13.87
N ALA A 145 -11.89 -13.21 13.83
CA ALA A 145 -11.71 -14.08 15.00
C ALA A 145 -11.08 -13.33 16.19
N ASN A 146 -10.06 -12.49 15.94
CA ASN A 146 -9.43 -11.68 16.99
C ASN A 146 -10.41 -10.66 17.58
N MET A 147 -11.20 -9.97 16.75
CA MET A 147 -12.19 -8.99 17.22
C MET A 147 -13.29 -9.64 18.06
N ILE A 148 -13.70 -10.87 17.72
CA ILE A 148 -14.65 -11.64 18.53
C ILE A 148 -14.05 -11.98 19.91
N ILE A 149 -12.78 -12.40 19.95
CA ILE A 149 -12.09 -12.73 21.21
C ILE A 149 -11.93 -11.48 22.09
N LEU A 150 -11.61 -10.33 21.50
CA LEU A 150 -11.43 -9.06 22.21
C LEU A 150 -12.76 -8.40 22.64
N GLY A 151 -13.90 -8.90 22.17
CA GLY A 151 -15.22 -8.35 22.49
C GLY A 151 -15.53 -7.01 21.81
N THR A 152 -14.63 -6.51 20.94
CA THR A 152 -14.74 -5.24 20.23
C THR A 152 -15.35 -5.45 18.85
N LYS A 153 -16.64 -5.83 18.81
CA LYS A 153 -17.34 -6.14 17.56
C LYS A 153 -17.57 -4.92 16.66
N ASP A 154 -17.53 -3.72 17.23
CA ASP A 154 -17.82 -2.48 16.52
C ASP A 154 -16.73 -2.07 15.51
N HIS A 155 -15.51 -2.61 15.66
CA HIS A 155 -14.36 -2.32 14.77
C HIS A 155 -14.06 -3.45 13.79
N ILE A 156 -15.00 -4.39 13.60
CA ILE A 156 -14.80 -5.51 12.67
C ILE A 156 -14.68 -5.00 11.24
N ASP A 157 -15.50 -4.03 10.85
CA ASP A 157 -15.62 -3.57 9.46
C ASP A 157 -14.52 -2.58 9.04
N ASP A 158 -13.73 -2.05 9.99
CA ASP A 158 -12.80 -0.95 9.71
C ASP A 158 -11.52 -1.36 8.95
N THR A 159 -11.09 -2.62 9.05
CA THR A 159 -9.82 -3.10 8.44
C THR A 159 -10.00 -4.29 7.52
N ILE A 160 -11.24 -4.76 7.35
CA ILE A 160 -11.50 -5.87 6.42
C ILE A 160 -11.41 -5.32 5.00
N VAL A 161 -10.47 -5.86 4.23
CA VAL A 161 -10.38 -5.61 2.79
C VAL A 161 -11.27 -6.63 2.09
N PRO A 162 -12.44 -6.25 1.55
CA PRO A 162 -13.37 -7.21 0.96
C PRO A 162 -12.79 -7.75 -0.34
N ILE A 163 -12.83 -9.07 -0.51
CA ILE A 163 -12.49 -9.73 -1.77
C ILE A 163 -13.78 -9.97 -2.56
N PHE A 164 -13.71 -9.80 -3.89
CA PHE A 164 -14.81 -9.90 -4.85
C PHE A 164 -16.01 -9.02 -4.52
N GLN A 165 -15.77 -7.71 -4.40
CA GLN A 165 -16.88 -6.77 -4.26
C GLN A 165 -17.79 -6.82 -5.49
N PRO A 166 -19.13 -6.83 -5.31
CA PRO A 166 -20.05 -6.77 -6.44
C PRO A 166 -19.86 -5.46 -7.20
N ARG A 167 -19.52 -5.57 -8.48
CA ARG A 167 -19.34 -4.43 -9.38
C ARG A 167 -20.72 -3.99 -9.85
N LEU A 168 -21.25 -2.92 -9.26
CA LEU A 168 -22.46 -2.22 -9.69
C LEU A 168 -22.12 -1.15 -10.73
#